data_AF-A7RSE0-F1
#
_entry.id   AF-A7RSE0-F1
#
_cell.length_a   1.000
_cell.length_b   1.000
_cell.length_c   1.000
_cell.angle_alpha   90.00
_cell.angle_beta   90.00
_cell.angle_gamma   90.00
#
_symmetry.space_group_name_H-M   'P 1'
#
loop_
_entity.id
_entity.type
_entity.pdbx_description
1 polymer ?
#
loop_
_entity_poly.entity_id
_entity_poly.type
_entity_poly.pdbx_seq_one_letter_code
_entity_poly.pdbx_strand_id
1 'polypeptide(L)'
;MASNTESLEPTSITATDTTMESTQGTTRNESLLEDFNLESLEGKRITAFCQAFKKTLDRVLAPGKPEKFNNVYRAVRAQNPEAFSSITEQMMQNARENIETEFKLMIKQEDLVDLFGELDKIRESQMTDTDQDQKEAWRPSGIPSVDCQDHIMHIKLAYKDQLQKMLQQIEQENEQLKETVLPKREKIISKEQELIKNKKLEMVVQTCQNVDVKKLQQQGVLLKTM
;
A
#
# COMPACT_ATOMS: atom_id res chain seq x y z
N MET A 1 39.85 -56.40 45.46
CA MET A 1 38.41 -56.20 45.67
C MET A 1 37.69 -56.61 44.39
N ALA A 2 36.48 -57.11 44.56
CA ALA A 2 35.87 -58.18 43.79
C ALA A 2 35.52 -57.87 42.32
N SER A 3 35.53 -58.94 41.54
CA SER A 3 34.76 -59.16 40.32
C SER A 3 33.29 -58.78 40.50
N ASN A 4 32.63 -58.32 39.43
CA ASN A 4 31.38 -58.94 38.99
C ASN A 4 30.97 -58.45 37.59
N THR A 5 31.00 -59.40 36.67
CA THR A 5 30.08 -59.57 35.56
C THR A 5 28.67 -59.85 36.07
N GLU A 6 27.64 -59.26 35.49
CA GLU A 6 26.29 -59.83 35.57
C GLU A 6 25.52 -59.58 34.27
N SER A 7 25.12 -60.69 33.66
CA SER A 7 24.28 -60.84 32.48
C SER A 7 22.82 -61.03 32.91
N LEU A 8 21.93 -61.05 31.90
CA LEU A 8 20.57 -61.66 31.87
C LEU A 8 19.48 -60.80 32.58
N GLU A 9 18.23 -60.67 32.14
CA GLU A 9 17.46 -61.17 31.00
C GLU A 9 16.10 -60.40 30.96
N PRO A 10 15.22 -60.63 29.96
CA PRO A 10 14.05 -59.81 29.65
C PRO A 10 12.79 -60.27 30.39
N THR A 11 11.81 -59.37 30.50
CA THR A 11 10.47 -59.72 30.98
C THR A 11 9.42 -59.28 29.97
N SER A 12 8.90 -60.23 29.21
CA SER A 12 7.58 -60.13 28.56
C SER A 12 6.48 -60.34 29.61
N ILE A 13 5.46 -59.49 29.62
CA ILE A 13 4.16 -59.79 30.26
C ILE A 13 3.03 -59.21 29.38
N THR A 14 2.43 -60.14 28.65
CA THR A 14 0.99 -60.41 28.44
C THR A 14 -0.03 -59.28 28.19
N ALA A 15 -0.85 -59.53 27.17
CA ALA A 15 -2.10 -58.86 26.82
C ALA A 15 -3.18 -59.00 27.90
N THR A 16 -4.00 -57.95 28.04
CA THR A 16 -5.42 -58.06 28.41
C THR A 16 -6.26 -57.03 27.66
N ASP A 17 -7.27 -57.56 26.99
CA ASP A 17 -8.42 -56.95 26.33
C ASP A 17 -9.34 -56.22 27.33
N THR A 18 -9.97 -55.10 26.92
CA THR A 18 -11.31 -54.61 27.35
C THR A 18 -11.64 -53.28 26.63
N THR A 19 -12.43 -53.41 25.56
CA THR A 19 -13.74 -52.75 25.33
C THR A 19 -13.92 -51.24 25.57
N MET A 20 -14.12 -50.55 24.43
CA MET A 20 -15.02 -49.43 24.11
C MET A 20 -15.16 -48.23 25.05
N GLU A 21 -14.71 -47.06 24.57
CA GLU A 21 -15.51 -45.85 24.70
C GLU A 21 -15.43 -45.02 23.41
N SER A 22 -16.62 -44.84 22.83
CA SER A 22 -16.92 -44.01 21.68
C SER A 22 -16.81 -42.54 22.09
N THR A 23 -16.07 -41.73 21.34
CA THR A 23 -16.29 -40.29 21.33
C THR A 23 -16.18 -39.78 19.92
N GLN A 24 -17.36 -39.51 19.37
CA GLN A 24 -17.61 -38.83 18.11
C GLN A 24 -16.93 -37.45 18.13
N GLY A 25 -15.93 -37.28 17.27
CA GLY A 25 -15.40 -35.98 16.88
C GLY A 25 -16.29 -35.39 15.80
N THR A 26 -17.35 -34.74 16.25
CA THR A 26 -18.38 -34.02 15.50
C THR A 26 -17.82 -33.13 14.38
N THR A 27 -18.39 -33.35 13.19
CA THR A 27 -18.48 -32.46 12.04
C THR A 27 -18.60 -30.98 12.43
N ARG A 28 -17.59 -30.17 12.09
CA ARG A 28 -17.66 -28.70 12.24
C ARG A 28 -17.22 -27.92 11.00
N ASN A 29 -17.33 -28.51 9.81
CA ASN A 29 -17.02 -27.81 8.55
C ASN A 29 -18.11 -27.88 7.47
N GLU A 30 -19.29 -28.45 7.76
CA GLU A 30 -20.37 -28.53 6.76
C GLU A 30 -21.23 -27.26 6.67
N SER A 31 -21.26 -26.39 7.70
CA SER A 31 -22.16 -25.22 7.70
C SER A 31 -21.63 -23.97 6.99
N LEU A 32 -20.52 -24.05 6.25
CA LEU A 32 -19.96 -22.91 5.50
C LEU A 32 -20.32 -22.93 4.00
N LEU A 33 -21.10 -23.92 3.56
CA LEU A 33 -21.39 -24.19 2.15
C LEU A 33 -22.78 -23.72 1.68
N GLU A 34 -23.65 -23.23 2.54
CA GLU A 34 -25.07 -23.15 2.18
C GLU A 34 -25.49 -22.01 1.23
N ASP A 35 -24.73 -20.93 1.04
CA ASP A 35 -25.25 -19.78 0.27
C ASP A 35 -24.33 -19.25 -0.85
N PHE A 36 -23.57 -20.11 -1.54
CA PHE A 36 -22.84 -19.67 -2.73
C PHE A 36 -23.63 -19.93 -4.02
N ASN A 37 -24.57 -19.03 -4.32
CA ASN A 37 -25.32 -19.09 -5.56
C ASN A 37 -24.48 -18.56 -6.73
N LEU A 38 -23.91 -19.48 -7.50
CA LEU A 38 -23.08 -19.20 -8.68
C LEU A 38 -23.82 -18.38 -9.77
N GLU A 39 -25.15 -18.37 -9.74
CA GLU A 39 -26.00 -17.60 -10.66
C GLU A 39 -26.26 -16.16 -10.21
N SER A 40 -25.95 -15.83 -8.95
CA SER A 40 -26.10 -14.49 -8.38
C SER A 40 -24.80 -13.67 -8.37
N LEU A 41 -23.71 -14.20 -8.92
CA LEU A 41 -22.44 -13.48 -8.98
C LEU A 41 -22.55 -12.32 -9.98
N GLU A 42 -22.47 -11.10 -9.47
CA GLU A 42 -22.35 -9.89 -10.26
C GLU A 42 -20.95 -9.78 -10.87
N GLY A 43 -20.88 -9.50 -12.18
CA GLY A 43 -19.63 -9.25 -12.89
C GLY A 43 -19.51 -10.06 -14.18
N LYS A 44 -19.24 -9.38 -15.31
CA LYS A 44 -19.19 -10.00 -16.64
C LYS A 44 -18.09 -11.08 -16.71
N ARG A 45 -16.97 -10.84 -16.03
CA ARG A 45 -15.80 -11.74 -16.08
C ARG A 45 -15.99 -13.01 -15.26
N ILE A 46 -16.54 -12.89 -14.06
CA ILE A 46 -16.75 -14.06 -13.21
C ILE A 46 -17.81 -14.99 -13.80
N THR A 47 -18.88 -14.44 -14.41
CA THR A 47 -19.83 -15.26 -15.18
C THR A 47 -19.15 -15.96 -16.36
N ALA A 48 -18.29 -15.27 -17.12
CA ALA A 48 -17.54 -15.87 -18.22
C ALA A 48 -16.57 -16.97 -17.75
N PHE A 49 -15.91 -16.78 -16.62
CA PHE A 49 -15.05 -17.78 -15.99
C PHE A 49 -15.84 -19.03 -15.57
N CYS A 50 -16.95 -18.86 -14.85
CA CYS A 50 -17.84 -19.96 -14.47
C CYS A 50 -18.39 -20.69 -15.70
N GLN A 51 -18.73 -19.98 -16.78
CA GLN A 51 -19.18 -20.58 -18.02
C GLN A 51 -18.07 -21.37 -18.72
N ALA A 52 -16.85 -20.84 -18.77
CA ALA A 52 -15.69 -21.53 -19.33
C ALA A 52 -15.35 -22.80 -18.53
N PHE A 53 -15.47 -22.74 -17.20
CA PHE A 53 -15.31 -23.90 -16.33
C PHE A 53 -16.34 -24.98 -16.62
N LYS A 54 -17.65 -24.65 -16.63
CA LYS A 54 -18.73 -25.61 -16.95
C LYS A 54 -18.50 -26.30 -18.30
N LYS A 55 -18.14 -25.53 -19.34
CA LYS A 55 -17.81 -26.08 -20.66
C LYS A 55 -16.60 -27.02 -20.64
N THR A 56 -15.58 -26.69 -19.84
CA THR A 56 -14.38 -27.51 -19.70
C THR A 56 -14.69 -28.80 -18.96
N LEU A 57 -15.47 -28.73 -17.87
CA LEU A 57 -15.94 -29.88 -17.11
C LEU A 57 -16.73 -30.85 -18.00
N ASP A 58 -17.68 -30.33 -18.78
CA ASP A 58 -18.44 -31.16 -19.72
C ASP A 58 -17.55 -31.82 -20.77
N ARG A 59 -16.50 -31.12 -21.24
CA ARG A 59 -15.54 -31.68 -22.20
C ARG A 59 -14.65 -32.76 -21.57
N VAL A 60 -14.26 -32.60 -20.31
CA VAL A 60 -13.46 -33.59 -19.55
C VAL A 60 -14.29 -34.82 -19.21
N LEU A 61 -15.58 -34.65 -18.92
CA LEU A 61 -16.50 -35.75 -18.58
C LEU A 61 -17.14 -36.42 -19.81
N ALA A 62 -17.13 -35.78 -20.99
CA ALA A 62 -17.68 -36.34 -22.23
C ALA A 62 -17.14 -37.73 -22.63
N PRO A 63 -15.84 -38.07 -22.40
CA PRO A 63 -15.32 -39.42 -22.61
C PRO A 63 -15.84 -40.44 -21.60
N GLY A 64 -16.27 -40.02 -20.41
CA GLY A 64 -16.81 -40.86 -19.35
C GLY A 64 -18.26 -41.30 -19.58
N LYS A 65 -18.75 -41.31 -20.83
CA LYS A 65 -20.08 -41.81 -21.14
C LYS A 65 -20.16 -43.33 -20.92
N PRO A 66 -21.32 -43.86 -20.51
CA PRO A 66 -21.50 -45.29 -20.23
C PRO A 66 -21.15 -46.16 -21.45
N GLU A 67 -21.30 -45.66 -22.67
CA GLU A 67 -20.89 -46.35 -23.91
C GLU A 67 -19.41 -46.71 -23.96
N LYS A 68 -18.52 -45.84 -23.45
CA LYS A 68 -17.09 -46.10 -23.42
C LYS A 68 -16.75 -47.14 -22.36
N PHE A 69 -17.37 -47.04 -21.18
CA PHE A 69 -17.22 -48.02 -20.09
C PHE A 69 -17.74 -49.41 -20.47
N ASN A 70 -18.89 -49.48 -21.15
CA ASN A 70 -19.50 -50.72 -21.64
C ASN A 70 -18.59 -51.48 -22.62
N ASN A 71 -17.81 -50.74 -23.42
CA ASN A 71 -16.90 -51.32 -24.40
C ASN A 71 -15.63 -51.92 -23.78
N VAL A 72 -15.16 -51.34 -22.68
CA VAL A 72 -13.93 -51.76 -21.98
C VAL A 72 -14.21 -52.89 -20.99
N TYR A 73 -15.30 -52.81 -20.22
CA TYR A 73 -15.61 -53.75 -19.13
C TYR A 73 -16.68 -54.79 -19.51
N ARG A 74 -16.54 -55.42 -20.68
CA ARG A 74 -17.53 -56.36 -21.22
C ARG A 74 -17.81 -57.56 -20.31
N ALA A 75 -16.75 -58.15 -19.74
CA ALA A 75 -16.86 -59.34 -18.89
C ALA A 75 -17.61 -59.04 -17.57
N VAL A 76 -17.36 -57.87 -16.98
CA VAL A 76 -18.00 -57.43 -15.74
C VAL A 76 -19.47 -57.05 -15.99
N ARG A 77 -19.73 -56.35 -17.10
CA ARG A 77 -21.10 -56.02 -17.53
C ARG A 77 -21.94 -57.27 -17.79
N ALA A 78 -21.37 -58.33 -18.37
CA ALA A 78 -22.09 -59.56 -18.67
C ALA A 78 -22.52 -60.33 -17.41
N GLN A 79 -21.81 -60.16 -16.29
CA GLN A 79 -22.20 -60.77 -15.01
C GLN A 79 -23.37 -60.03 -14.37
N ASN A 80 -23.30 -58.70 -14.29
CA ASN A 80 -24.35 -57.87 -13.67
C ASN A 80 -24.51 -56.53 -14.42
N PRO A 81 -25.37 -56.45 -15.44
CA PRO A 81 -25.50 -55.26 -16.28
C PRO A 81 -26.17 -54.09 -15.53
N GLU A 82 -27.11 -54.37 -14.64
CA GLU A 82 -27.83 -53.36 -13.85
C GLU A 82 -26.90 -52.68 -12.83
N ALA A 83 -26.19 -53.49 -12.03
CA ALA A 83 -25.22 -52.98 -11.06
C ALA A 83 -24.08 -52.21 -11.73
N PHE A 84 -23.58 -52.70 -12.87
CA PHE A 84 -22.53 -52.02 -13.62
C PHE A 84 -22.98 -50.63 -14.12
N SER A 85 -24.20 -50.53 -14.68
CA SER A 85 -24.75 -49.25 -15.12
C SER A 85 -24.87 -48.25 -13.96
N SER A 86 -25.43 -48.71 -12.83
CA SER A 86 -25.59 -47.90 -11.61
C SER A 86 -24.25 -47.38 -11.08
N ILE A 87 -23.22 -48.24 -11.00
CA ILE A 87 -21.88 -47.85 -10.53
C ILE A 87 -21.24 -46.83 -11.48
N THR A 88 -21.35 -47.01 -12.80
CA THR A 88 -20.76 -46.06 -13.76
C THR A 88 -21.45 -44.70 -13.71
N GLU A 89 -22.76 -44.67 -13.51
CA GLU A 89 -23.53 -43.43 -13.36
C GLU A 89 -23.18 -42.72 -12.05
N GLN A 90 -23.14 -43.45 -10.93
CA GLN A 90 -22.72 -42.92 -9.64
C GLN A 90 -21.29 -42.39 -9.67
N MET A 91 -20.36 -43.10 -10.30
CA MET A 91 -18.97 -42.65 -10.44
C MET A 91 -18.88 -41.31 -11.17
N MET A 92 -19.61 -41.17 -12.29
CA MET A 92 -19.61 -39.94 -13.08
C MET A 92 -20.32 -38.80 -12.36
N GLN A 93 -21.40 -39.09 -11.64
CA GLN A 93 -22.11 -38.10 -10.85
C GLN A 93 -21.26 -37.60 -9.68
N ASN A 94 -20.67 -38.52 -8.91
CA ASN A 94 -19.76 -38.18 -7.81
C ASN A 94 -18.55 -37.38 -8.30
N ALA A 95 -17.98 -37.74 -9.46
CA ALA A 95 -16.88 -36.98 -10.04
C ALA A 95 -17.29 -35.55 -10.40
N ARG A 96 -18.47 -35.36 -11.01
CA ARG A 96 -19.01 -34.03 -11.33
C ARG A 96 -19.25 -33.22 -10.06
N GLU A 97 -19.97 -33.78 -9.09
CA GLU A 97 -20.32 -33.11 -7.83
C GLU A 97 -19.08 -32.70 -7.03
N ASN A 98 -18.10 -33.60 -6.90
CA ASN A 98 -16.86 -33.30 -6.19
C ASN A 98 -16.08 -32.17 -6.87
N ILE A 99 -15.96 -32.19 -8.19
CA ILE A 99 -15.26 -31.14 -8.93
C ILE A 99 -16.00 -29.80 -8.84
N GLU A 100 -17.33 -29.79 -8.95
CA GLU A 100 -18.13 -28.57 -8.82
C GLU A 100 -18.08 -28.00 -7.40
N THR A 101 -18.08 -28.86 -6.38
CA THR A 101 -17.98 -28.45 -4.97
C THR A 101 -16.60 -27.86 -4.67
N GLU A 102 -15.53 -28.52 -5.11
CA GLU A 102 -14.17 -28.02 -4.96
C GLU A 102 -13.99 -26.68 -5.69
N PHE A 103 -14.57 -26.54 -6.88
CA PHE A 103 -14.52 -25.29 -7.64
C PHE A 103 -15.26 -24.14 -6.94
N LYS A 104 -16.45 -24.40 -6.38
CA LYS A 104 -17.17 -23.41 -5.57
C LYS A 104 -16.36 -23.01 -4.34
N LEU A 105 -15.71 -23.98 -3.69
CA LEU A 105 -14.86 -23.72 -2.54
C LEU A 105 -13.66 -22.85 -2.91
N MET A 106 -12.99 -23.15 -4.04
CA MET A 106 -11.87 -22.37 -4.55
C MET A 106 -12.27 -20.92 -4.86
N ILE A 107 -13.40 -20.70 -5.54
CA ILE A 107 -13.93 -19.34 -5.80
C ILE A 107 -14.12 -18.56 -4.50
N LYS A 108 -14.64 -19.22 -3.46
CA LYS A 108 -14.88 -18.61 -2.16
C LYS A 108 -13.59 -18.37 -1.37
N GLN A 109 -12.62 -19.28 -1.43
CA GLN A 109 -11.35 -19.16 -0.71
C GLN A 109 -10.44 -18.08 -1.29
N GLU A 110 -10.39 -17.97 -2.61
CA GLU A 110 -9.57 -16.98 -3.32
C GLU A 110 -10.29 -15.65 -3.52
N ASP A 111 -11.52 -15.53 -3.02
CA ASP A 111 -12.36 -14.33 -3.13
C ASP A 111 -12.45 -13.80 -4.57
N LEU A 112 -12.58 -14.73 -5.53
CA LEU A 112 -12.48 -14.40 -6.94
C LEU A 112 -13.59 -13.45 -7.39
N VAL A 113 -14.76 -13.49 -6.73
CA VAL A 113 -15.88 -12.61 -7.06
C VAL A 113 -15.50 -11.16 -6.87
N ASP A 114 -14.94 -10.84 -5.70
CA ASP A 114 -14.53 -9.49 -5.35
C ASP A 114 -13.36 -9.04 -6.23
N LEU A 115 -12.38 -9.93 -6.47
CA LEU A 115 -11.25 -9.64 -7.34
C LEU A 115 -11.68 -9.34 -8.80
N PHE A 116 -12.58 -10.15 -9.36
CA PHE A 116 -13.11 -9.90 -10.71
C PHE A 116 -13.98 -8.64 -10.75
N GLY A 117 -14.74 -8.38 -9.69
CA GLY A 117 -15.54 -7.16 -9.53
C GLY A 117 -14.67 -5.89 -9.48
N GLU A 118 -13.57 -5.92 -8.72
CA GLU A 118 -12.58 -4.84 -8.70
C GLU A 118 -11.93 -4.64 -10.08
N LEU A 119 -11.58 -5.72 -10.77
CA LEU A 119 -10.98 -5.64 -12.09
C LEU A 119 -11.95 -5.07 -13.14
N ASP A 120 -13.25 -5.38 -13.03
CA ASP A 120 -14.29 -4.76 -13.84
C ASP A 120 -14.43 -3.26 -13.53
N LYS A 121 -14.40 -2.85 -12.25
CA LYS A 121 -14.39 -1.44 -11.84
C LYS A 121 -13.16 -0.68 -12.38
N ILE A 122 -11.96 -1.26 -12.31
CA ILE A 122 -10.72 -0.65 -12.83
C ILE A 122 -10.83 -0.47 -14.35
N ARG A 123 -11.40 -1.43 -15.07
CA ARG A 123 -11.62 -1.29 -16.51
C ARG A 123 -12.62 -0.18 -16.83
N GLU A 124 -13.71 -0.12 -16.08
CA GLU A 124 -14.74 0.91 -16.28
C GLU A 124 -14.19 2.30 -15.98
N SER A 125 -13.42 2.50 -14.90
CA SER A 125 -12.80 3.79 -14.59
C SER A 125 -11.80 4.24 -15.66
N GLN A 126 -11.01 3.32 -16.22
CA GLN A 126 -10.11 3.66 -17.33
C GLN A 126 -10.85 4.01 -18.62
N MET A 127 -12.03 3.43 -18.86
CA MET A 127 -12.87 3.77 -20.01
C MET A 127 -13.57 5.14 -19.84
N THR A 128 -13.90 5.56 -18.62
CA THR A 128 -14.58 6.85 -18.39
C THR A 128 -13.65 8.04 -18.36
N ASP A 129 -12.43 7.87 -17.85
CA ASP A 129 -11.48 8.97 -17.68
C ASP A 129 -10.62 9.24 -18.94
N THR A 130 -10.65 8.32 -19.92
CA THR A 130 -9.67 8.29 -21.02
C THR A 130 -10.30 8.01 -22.39
N ASP A 131 -11.32 8.79 -22.78
CA ASP A 131 -11.75 8.85 -24.19
C ASP A 131 -10.68 9.50 -25.11
N GLN A 132 -9.58 10.03 -24.56
CA GLN A 132 -8.61 10.84 -25.31
C GLN A 132 -7.20 10.29 -25.49
N ASP A 133 -6.77 9.25 -24.77
CA ASP A 133 -5.41 8.74 -24.91
C ASP A 133 -5.41 7.22 -25.00
N GLN A 134 -5.42 6.75 -26.24
CA GLN A 134 -5.21 5.36 -26.67
C GLN A 134 -3.74 4.93 -26.43
N LYS A 135 -3.14 5.34 -25.30
CA LYS A 135 -1.77 5.01 -24.95
C LYS A 135 -1.71 3.61 -24.34
N GLU A 136 -0.63 2.91 -24.67
CA GLU A 136 -0.32 1.62 -24.09
C GLU A 136 -0.21 1.75 -22.57
N ALA A 137 -0.95 0.92 -21.84
CA ALA A 137 -0.91 0.93 -20.38
C ALA A 137 0.51 0.58 -19.90
N TRP A 138 1.01 1.31 -18.90
CA TRP A 138 2.32 1.06 -18.30
C TRP A 138 2.46 -0.42 -17.90
N ARG A 139 3.65 -0.97 -18.14
CA ARG A 139 4.06 -2.33 -17.77
C ARG A 139 5.40 -2.22 -17.04
N PRO A 140 5.63 -3.01 -15.99
CA PRO A 140 6.95 -3.08 -15.36
C PRO A 140 8.01 -3.41 -16.40
N SER A 141 9.08 -2.62 -16.42
CA SER A 141 10.22 -2.81 -17.34
C SER A 141 11.05 -4.05 -16.99
N GLY A 142 10.88 -4.58 -15.77
CA GLY A 142 11.72 -5.63 -15.21
C GLY A 142 12.98 -5.09 -14.53
N ILE A 143 13.14 -3.76 -14.47
CA ILE A 143 14.22 -3.08 -13.78
C ILE A 143 13.63 -2.38 -12.55
N PRO A 144 13.80 -2.94 -11.33
CA PRO A 144 13.13 -2.43 -10.14
C PRO A 144 13.40 -0.95 -9.86
N SER A 145 14.60 -0.45 -10.15
CA SER A 145 14.94 0.95 -9.91
C SER A 145 14.11 1.92 -10.76
N VAL A 146 13.86 1.57 -12.02
CA VAL A 146 13.06 2.39 -12.95
C VAL A 146 11.59 2.29 -12.57
N ASP A 147 11.11 1.08 -12.29
CA ASP A 147 9.70 0.85 -11.95
C ASP A 147 9.31 1.54 -10.63
N CYS A 148 10.20 1.52 -9.63
CA CYS A 148 10.01 2.28 -8.40
C CYS A 148 10.05 3.79 -8.63
N GLN A 149 10.94 4.27 -9.50
CA GLN A 149 11.01 5.69 -9.83
C GLN A 149 9.70 6.17 -10.46
N ASP A 150 9.19 5.45 -11.47
CA ASP A 150 7.94 5.77 -12.16
C ASP A 150 6.76 5.83 -11.19
N HIS A 151 6.65 4.83 -10.30
CA HIS A 151 5.56 4.78 -9.32
C HIS A 151 5.61 5.94 -8.32
N ILE A 152 6.82 6.29 -7.83
CA ILE A 152 7.00 7.30 -6.79
C ILE A 152 7.03 8.73 -7.36
N MET A 153 7.31 8.89 -8.67
CA MET A 153 7.51 10.18 -9.31
C MET A 153 6.32 11.12 -9.12
N HIS A 154 5.09 10.63 -9.29
CA HIS A 154 3.88 11.45 -9.10
C HIS A 154 3.77 12.04 -7.69
N ILE A 155 4.09 11.25 -6.66
CA ILE A 155 4.08 11.70 -5.26
C ILE A 155 5.16 12.75 -5.03
N LYS A 156 6.37 12.53 -5.58
CA LYS A 156 7.49 13.47 -5.44
C LYS A 156 7.24 14.78 -6.15
N LEU A 157 6.58 14.76 -7.31
CA LEU A 157 6.16 15.96 -8.03
C LEU A 157 5.14 16.77 -7.22
N ALA A 158 4.12 16.12 -6.66
CA ALA A 158 3.16 16.79 -5.79
C ALA A 158 3.83 17.45 -4.57
N TYR A 159 4.80 16.75 -3.95
CA TYR A 159 5.55 17.30 -2.83
C TYR A 159 6.46 18.46 -3.24
N LYS A 160 7.09 18.38 -4.40
CA LYS A 160 7.88 19.48 -4.98
C LYS A 160 7.02 20.72 -5.16
N ASP A 161 5.84 20.59 -5.74
CA ASP A 161 4.93 21.71 -5.98
C ASP A 161 4.48 22.37 -4.68
N GLN A 162 4.21 21.57 -3.63
CA GLN A 162 3.89 22.08 -2.30
C GLN A 162 5.05 22.86 -1.70
N LEU A 163 6.28 22.35 -1.77
CA LEU A 163 7.46 23.03 -1.26
C LEU A 163 7.75 24.32 -2.02
N GLN A 164 7.58 24.32 -3.34
CA GLN A 164 7.76 25.53 -4.16
C GLN A 164 6.78 26.63 -3.76
N LYS A 165 5.51 26.28 -3.48
CA LYS A 165 4.52 27.24 -2.98
C LYS A 165 4.92 27.82 -1.62
N MET A 166 5.38 26.97 -0.70
CA MET A 166 5.83 27.42 0.62
C MET A 166 7.07 28.34 0.51
N LEU A 167 8.01 27.99 -0.35
CA LEU A 167 9.21 28.80 -0.58
C LEU A 167 8.85 30.17 -1.16
N GLN A 168 7.96 30.22 -2.15
CA GLN A 168 7.47 31.48 -2.71
C GLN A 168 6.80 32.37 -1.65
N GLN A 169 6.01 31.78 -0.75
CA GLN A 169 5.38 32.53 0.33
C GLN A 169 6.42 33.14 1.27
N ILE A 170 7.42 32.36 1.69
CA ILE A 170 8.49 32.83 2.58
C ILE A 170 9.33 33.93 1.91
N GLU A 171 9.62 33.79 0.61
CA GLU A 171 10.35 34.81 -0.15
C GLU A 171 9.57 36.13 -0.23
N GLN A 172 8.26 36.06 -0.46
CA GLN A 172 7.39 37.24 -0.48
C GLN A 172 7.34 37.93 0.89
N GLU A 173 7.18 37.15 1.98
CA GLU A 173 7.18 37.69 3.34
C GLU A 173 8.53 38.34 3.69
N ASN A 174 9.65 37.71 3.30
CA ASN A 174 10.98 38.27 3.50
C ASN A 174 11.20 39.58 2.73
N GLU A 175 10.72 39.68 1.49
CA GLU A 175 10.85 40.93 0.72
C GLU A 175 10.02 42.05 1.37
N GLN A 176 8.78 41.76 1.81
CA GLN A 176 7.96 42.73 2.55
C GLN A 176 8.62 43.19 3.86
N LEU A 177 9.22 42.26 4.60
CA LEU A 177 9.98 42.57 5.81
C LEU A 177 11.20 43.44 5.50
N LYS A 178 11.93 43.13 4.43
CA LYS A 178 13.10 43.88 3.98
C LYS A 178 12.74 45.31 3.59
N GLU A 179 11.66 45.49 2.83
CA GLU A 179 11.11 46.81 2.49
C GLU A 179 10.69 47.60 3.73
N THR A 180 10.22 46.92 4.78
CA THR A 180 9.81 47.59 6.03
C THR A 180 10.99 47.93 6.93
N VAL A 181 11.99 47.05 7.01
CA VAL A 181 13.10 47.13 7.97
C VAL A 181 14.24 48.01 7.47
N LEU A 182 14.60 47.94 6.18
CA LEU A 182 15.73 48.73 5.64
C LEU A 182 15.53 50.24 5.82
N PRO A 183 14.38 50.85 5.47
CA PRO A 183 14.16 52.28 5.67
C PRO A 183 14.16 52.68 7.15
N LYS A 184 13.69 51.77 8.03
CA LYS A 184 13.75 51.99 9.48
C LYS A 184 15.19 52.02 9.97
N ARG A 185 16.04 51.11 9.50
CA ARG A 185 17.48 51.10 9.81
C ARG A 185 18.17 52.37 9.31
N GLU A 186 17.88 52.82 8.10
CA GLU A 186 18.42 54.07 7.55
C GLU A 186 18.01 55.31 8.36
N LYS A 187 16.74 55.35 8.81
CA LYS A 187 16.26 56.42 9.70
C LYS A 187 16.99 56.43 11.06
N ILE A 188 17.29 55.25 11.62
CA ILE A 188 18.05 55.14 12.88
C ILE A 188 19.46 55.68 12.68
N ILE A 189 20.17 55.23 11.63
CA ILE A 189 21.53 55.69 11.31
C ILE A 189 21.55 57.21 11.12
N SER A 190 20.58 57.76 10.39
CA SER A 190 20.48 59.20 10.15
C SER A 190 20.31 59.99 11.45
N LYS A 191 19.43 59.52 12.35
CA LYS A 191 19.23 60.13 13.68
C LYS A 191 20.47 60.03 14.57
N GLU A 192 21.17 58.90 14.55
CA GLU A 192 22.42 58.73 15.29
C GLU A 192 23.49 59.73 14.82
N GLN A 193 23.61 59.95 13.51
CA GLN A 193 24.52 60.95 12.96
C GLN A 193 24.15 62.38 13.39
N GLU A 194 22.85 62.70 13.43
CA GLU A 194 22.36 64.00 13.91
C GLU A 194 22.70 64.21 15.39
N LEU A 195 22.49 63.20 16.24
CA LEU A 195 22.87 63.25 17.65
C LEU A 195 24.38 63.46 17.84
N ILE A 196 25.22 62.80 17.04
CA ILE A 196 26.68 63.00 17.07
C ILE A 196 27.04 64.45 16.68
N LYS A 197 26.40 65.00 15.64
CA LYS A 197 26.62 66.40 15.22
C LYS A 197 26.20 67.37 16.31
N ASN A 198 25.03 67.18 16.91
CA ASN A 198 24.52 68.02 17.99
C ASN A 198 25.45 67.98 19.22
N LYS A 199 25.93 66.79 19.61
CA LYS A 199 26.90 66.65 20.69
C LYS A 199 28.22 67.38 20.40
N LYS A 200 28.70 67.35 19.16
CA LYS A 200 29.88 68.14 18.74
C LYS A 200 29.62 69.64 18.85
N LEU A 201 28.45 70.10 18.41
CA LEU A 201 28.07 71.52 18.50
C LEU A 201 28.00 71.97 19.97
N GLU A 202 27.44 71.16 20.85
CA GLU A 202 27.39 71.41 22.29
C GLU A 202 28.80 71.55 22.90
N MET A 203 29.74 70.69 22.52
CA MET A 203 31.15 70.84 22.92
C MET A 203 31.77 72.15 22.43
N VAL A 204 31.46 72.58 21.20
CA VAL A 204 31.94 73.85 20.64
C VAL A 204 31.35 75.04 21.41
N VAL A 205 30.04 75.02 21.69
CA VAL A 205 29.38 76.06 22.50
C VAL A 205 30.00 76.15 23.89
N GLN A 206 30.23 75.02 24.55
CA GLN A 206 30.89 74.99 25.86
C GLN A 206 32.31 75.57 25.79
N THR A 207 33.06 75.25 24.73
CA THR A 207 34.40 75.81 24.51
C THR A 207 34.34 77.33 24.33
N CYS A 208 33.41 77.84 23.52
CA CYS A 208 33.22 79.27 23.32
C CYS A 208 32.76 80.02 24.58
N GLN A 209 31.96 79.38 25.43
CA GLN A 209 31.56 79.94 26.73
C GLN A 209 32.74 80.00 27.73
N ASN A 210 33.67 79.05 27.64
CA ASN A 210 34.89 79.03 28.46
C ASN A 210 35.95 80.04 27.95
N VAL A 211 35.78 80.62 26.76
CA VAL A 211 36.64 81.68 26.25
C VAL A 211 36.17 83.03 26.83
N ASP A 212 37.00 83.62 27.68
CA ASP A 212 36.72 84.91 28.31
C ASP A 212 36.79 86.06 27.29
N VAL A 213 35.65 86.36 26.68
CA VAL A 213 35.48 87.38 25.63
C VAL A 213 35.98 88.76 26.07
N LYS A 214 35.95 89.07 27.36
CA LYS A 214 36.46 90.34 27.91
C LYS A 214 37.97 90.42 27.83
N LYS A 215 38.67 89.29 28.04
CA LYS A 215 40.14 89.21 27.97
C LYS A 215 40.65 89.35 26.54
N LEU A 216 39.91 88.80 25.57
CA LEU A 216 40.20 88.97 24.13
C LEU A 216 39.95 90.40 23.64
N GLN A 217 38.88 91.07 24.10
CA GLN A 217 38.63 92.47 23.77
C GLN A 217 39.71 93.40 24.32
N GLN A 218 40.21 93.16 25.54
CA GLN A 218 41.30 93.95 26.12
C GLN A 218 42.61 93.79 25.32
N GLN A 219 42.94 92.58 24.86
CA GLN A 219 44.12 92.36 24.01
C GLN A 219 43.97 93.00 22.61
N GLY A 220 42.77 92.99 22.04
CA GLY A 220 42.49 93.65 20.75
C GLY A 220 42.56 95.18 20.81
N VAL A 221 42.20 95.78 21.95
CA VAL A 221 42.38 97.23 22.17
C VAL A 221 43.87 97.56 22.31
N LEU A 222 44.64 96.76 23.05
CA LEU A 222 46.10 96.94 23.21
C LEU A 222 46.88 96.84 21.90
N LEU A 223 46.44 95.99 20.96
CA LEU A 223 47.07 95.86 19.64
C LEU A 223 46.71 97.00 18.67
N LYS A 224 45.64 97.77 18.93
CA LYS A 224 45.27 98.95 18.13
C LYS A 224 45.94 100.25 18.60
N THR A 225 46.54 100.24 19.78
CA THR A 225 47.27 101.37 20.37
C THR A 225 48.80 101.25 20.25
N MET A 226 49.31 100.23 19.55
CA MET A 226 50.68 100.21 18.98
C MET A 226 50.64 100.62 17.52
#